data_AF-A0A851FFC9-F1
#
_entry.id   AF-A0A851FFC9-F1
#
_cell.length_a   1.000
_cell.length_b   1.000
_cell.length_c   1.000
_cell.angle_alpha   90.00
_cell.angle_beta   90.00
_cell.angle_gamma   90.00
#
_symmetry.space_group_name_H-M   'P 1'
#
loop_
_entity.id
_entity.type
_entity.pdbx_description
1 polymer ?
#
loop_
_entity_poly.entity_id
_entity_poly.type
_entity_poly.pdbx_seq_one_letter_code
_entity_poly.pdbx_strand_id
1 'polypeptide(L)'
;LRSEKTQEVFDVLFNNHSPRYVLPVWLDFEGLPRCYPVLQPRTGRRIRSFRGHLWMFRDARTHDGLLANQQEVFVAVPSVTKADITLPVFTLKERCLQVVRSLVSPVDYRKLDIVPSLYEDLENHPDVWKDLQRLSLERSEALSNGIL
;
A
#
# COMPACT_ATOMS: atom_id res chain seq x y z
N LEU A 1 -1.64 -0.10 14.23
CA LEU A 1 -1.01 1.02 13.49
C LEU A 1 -2.06 2.13 13.26
N ARG A 2 -1.79 3.41 13.55
CA ARG A 2 -2.79 4.52 13.39
C ARG A 2 -2.11 5.89 13.28
N SER A 3 -2.82 6.90 12.75
CA SER A 3 -2.33 8.28 12.71
C SER A 3 -2.34 8.95 14.09
N GLU A 4 -1.44 9.91 14.28
CA GLU A 4 -1.46 10.82 15.43
C GLU A 4 -2.44 11.97 15.20
N LYS A 5 -3.13 12.40 16.26
CA LYS A 5 -4.07 13.52 16.22
C LYS A 5 -3.35 14.82 16.59
N THR A 6 -2.79 15.50 15.60
CA THR A 6 -2.10 16.79 15.75
C THR A 6 -2.87 17.92 15.07
N GLN A 7 -2.57 19.17 15.44
CA GLN A 7 -3.11 20.38 14.79
C GLN A 7 -2.12 20.99 13.78
N GLU A 8 -0.91 20.42 13.67
CA GLU A 8 0.13 20.91 12.77
C GLU A 8 -0.15 20.45 11.34
N VAL A 9 -0.67 21.37 10.52
CA VAL A 9 -1.09 21.12 9.14
C VAL A 9 -0.05 21.61 8.15
N PHE A 10 0.19 20.83 7.10
CA PHE A 10 1.06 21.20 5.99
C PHE A 10 0.69 20.45 4.72
N ASP A 11 1.19 20.95 3.59
CA ASP A 11 0.97 20.31 2.30
C ASP A 11 2.07 19.29 2.01
N VAL A 12 1.66 18.09 1.58
CA VAL A 12 2.55 17.04 1.06
C VAL A 12 2.22 16.82 -0.41
N LEU A 13 3.24 16.76 -1.27
CA LEU A 13 3.07 16.37 -2.66
C LEU A 13 3.12 14.85 -2.79
N PHE A 14 2.00 14.21 -3.09
CA PHE A 14 1.97 12.81 -3.50
C PHE A 14 2.34 12.73 -4.97
N ASN A 15 3.46 12.09 -5.28
CA ASN A 15 4.04 12.07 -6.60
C ASN A 15 4.09 10.64 -7.12
N ASN A 16 3.19 10.29 -8.02
CA ASN A 16 3.09 8.94 -8.57
C ASN A 16 4.09 8.75 -9.71
N HIS A 17 5.24 8.14 -9.44
CA HIS A 17 6.21 7.75 -10.46
C HIS A 17 5.90 6.39 -11.10
N SER A 18 4.92 5.68 -10.56
CA SER A 18 4.52 4.37 -11.06
C SER A 18 3.67 4.46 -12.33
N PRO A 19 3.62 3.38 -13.14
CA PRO A 19 2.66 3.25 -14.24
C PRO A 19 1.25 2.86 -13.77
N ARG A 20 0.99 2.75 -12.46
CA ARG A 20 -0.31 2.31 -11.91
C ARG A 20 -1.20 3.52 -11.59
N TYR A 21 -2.50 3.28 -11.61
CA TYR A 21 -3.47 4.17 -10.96
C TYR A 21 -3.34 3.94 -9.45
N VAL A 22 -2.97 4.98 -8.71
CA VAL A 22 -2.66 4.83 -7.27
C VAL A 22 -3.84 5.30 -6.44
N LEU A 23 -4.30 4.45 -5.53
CA LEU A 23 -5.25 4.75 -4.47
C LEU A 23 -4.49 5.08 -3.19
N PRO A 24 -4.43 6.35 -2.76
CA PRO A 24 -3.90 6.70 -1.45
C PRO A 24 -4.90 6.27 -0.37
N VAL A 25 -4.37 5.71 0.72
CA VAL A 25 -5.14 5.22 1.86
C VAL A 25 -4.57 5.84 3.13
N TRP A 26 -5.36 6.69 3.78
CA TRP A 26 -5.01 7.25 5.08
C TRP A 26 -5.47 6.30 6.18
N LEU A 27 -4.64 6.05 7.19
CA LEU A 27 -5.08 5.36 8.39
C LEU A 27 -5.60 6.40 9.37
N ASP A 28 -6.90 6.39 9.68
CA ASP A 28 -7.47 7.38 10.59
C ASP A 28 -6.95 7.24 12.03
N PHE A 29 -7.52 8.00 12.95
CA PHE A 29 -7.10 8.01 14.35
C PHE A 29 -7.45 6.70 15.07
N GLU A 30 -8.37 5.91 14.52
CA GLU A 30 -8.75 4.58 14.97
C GLU A 30 -7.92 3.49 14.26
N GLY A 31 -7.11 3.86 13.25
CA GLY A 31 -6.33 2.94 12.44
C GLY A 31 -7.11 2.29 11.30
N LEU A 32 -8.31 2.80 11.00
CA LEU A 32 -9.15 2.31 9.91
C LEU A 32 -8.70 2.96 8.58
N PRO A 33 -8.63 2.21 7.48
CA PRO A 33 -8.24 2.73 6.18
C PRO A 33 -9.34 3.60 5.57
N ARG A 34 -8.95 4.81 5.16
CA ARG A 34 -9.80 5.80 4.46
C ARG A 34 -9.22 6.09 3.09
N CYS A 35 -9.97 5.73 2.05
CA CYS A 35 -9.58 5.93 0.67
C CYS A 35 -9.66 7.41 0.26
N TYR A 36 -8.65 7.87 -0.45
CA TYR A 36 -8.61 9.18 -1.09
C TYR A 36 -8.74 9.06 -2.61
N PRO A 37 -8.99 10.17 -3.33
CA PRO A 37 -9.14 10.10 -4.78
C PRO A 37 -7.88 9.57 -5.48
N VAL A 38 -8.10 8.76 -6.51
CA VAL A 38 -7.05 8.09 -7.27
C VAL A 38 -6.14 9.09 -7.98
N LEU A 39 -4.83 8.80 -7.96
CA LEU A 39 -3.80 9.49 -8.71
C LEU A 39 -3.55 8.75 -10.04
N GLN A 40 -3.47 9.51 -11.13
CA GLN A 40 -3.14 8.95 -12.44
C GLN A 40 -1.66 8.55 -12.51
N PRO A 41 -1.29 7.60 -13.37
CA PRO A 41 0.11 7.27 -13.63
C PRO A 41 0.92 8.52 -13.97
N ARG A 42 2.14 8.64 -13.41
CA ARG A 42 3.08 9.74 -13.73
C ARG A 42 2.52 11.14 -13.43
N THR A 43 1.68 11.27 -12.41
CA THR A 43 1.12 12.57 -11.98
C THR A 43 1.37 12.85 -10.51
N GLY A 44 1.33 14.13 -10.12
CA GLY A 44 1.43 14.57 -8.74
C GLY A 44 0.16 15.26 -8.26
N ARG A 45 -0.13 15.15 -6.96
CA ARG A 45 -1.22 15.89 -6.30
C ARG A 45 -0.77 16.40 -4.94
N ARG A 46 -1.03 17.67 -4.67
CA ARG A 46 -0.83 18.27 -3.35
C ARG A 46 -1.98 17.86 -2.43
N ILE A 47 -1.65 17.31 -1.28
CA ILE A 47 -2.57 16.85 -0.25
C ILE A 47 -2.29 17.64 1.02
N ARG A 48 -3.32 18.21 1.62
CA ARG A 48 -3.24 18.78 2.95
C ARG A 48 -3.28 17.65 3.97
N SER A 49 -2.21 17.47 4.73
CA SER A 49 -2.07 16.44 5.76
C SER A 49 -1.69 17.08 7.09
N PHE A 50 -1.67 16.27 8.16
CA PHE A 50 -1.19 16.69 9.47
C PHE A 50 0.02 15.88 9.88
N ARG A 51 0.81 16.42 10.81
CA ARG A 51 1.97 15.72 11.37
C ARG A 51 1.55 14.40 12.01
N GLY A 52 2.27 13.33 11.70
CA GLY A 52 2.03 11.99 12.23
C GLY A 52 0.91 11.22 11.52
N HIS A 53 0.34 11.77 10.43
CA HIS A 53 -0.59 11.01 9.59
C HIS A 53 0.12 9.88 8.85
N LEU A 54 -0.47 8.69 8.85
CA LEU A 54 0.03 7.51 8.17
C LEU A 54 -0.70 7.26 6.86
N TRP A 55 0.07 7.06 5.80
CA TRP A 55 -0.44 6.84 4.45
C TRP A 55 0.12 5.56 3.84
N MET A 56 -0.73 4.81 3.16
CA MET A 56 -0.36 3.69 2.31
C MET A 56 -0.79 3.99 0.88
N PHE A 57 -0.15 3.36 -0.09
CA PHE A 57 -0.44 3.56 -1.50
C PHE A 57 -0.67 2.21 -2.16
N ARG A 58 -1.81 2.07 -2.84
CA ARG A 58 -2.24 0.81 -3.47
C ARG A 58 -2.52 1.00 -4.94
N ASP A 59 -2.40 -0.06 -5.73
CA ASP A 59 -3.00 -0.08 -7.06
C ASP A 59 -4.53 0.01 -6.90
N ALA A 60 -5.15 0.99 -7.55
CA ALA A 60 -6.57 1.28 -7.39
C ALA A 60 -7.49 0.16 -7.88
N ARG A 61 -6.98 -0.76 -8.70
CA ARG A 61 -7.75 -1.89 -9.27
C ARG A 61 -7.44 -3.19 -8.54
N THR A 62 -6.18 -3.47 -8.23
CA THR A 62 -5.75 -4.78 -7.70
C THR A 62 -5.43 -4.77 -6.22
N HIS A 63 -5.37 -3.59 -5.59
CA HIS A 63 -4.89 -3.40 -4.22
C HIS A 63 -3.43 -3.83 -3.98
N ASP A 64 -2.66 -4.09 -5.05
CA ASP A 64 -1.22 -4.36 -4.94
C ASP A 64 -0.54 -3.22 -4.17
N GLY A 65 0.38 -3.55 -3.27
CA GLY A 65 1.13 -2.56 -2.51
C GLY A 65 2.12 -1.77 -3.37
N LEU A 66 2.13 -0.44 -3.20
CA LEU A 66 3.19 0.44 -3.66
C LEU A 66 3.98 0.98 -2.47
N LEU A 67 5.18 1.47 -2.76
CA LEU A 67 6.04 2.12 -1.77
C LEU A 67 5.95 3.63 -1.93
N ALA A 68 6.02 4.35 -0.83
CA ALA A 68 6.28 5.78 -0.83
C ALA A 68 7.61 6.04 -0.11
N ASN A 69 8.53 6.71 -0.80
CA ASN A 69 9.89 6.94 -0.31
C ASN A 69 10.56 5.62 0.15
N GLN A 70 10.37 4.55 -0.62
CA GLN A 70 10.88 3.20 -0.36
C GLN A 70 10.30 2.50 0.90
N GLN A 71 9.21 3.01 1.47
CA GLN A 71 8.54 2.41 2.63
C GLN A 71 7.08 2.06 2.31
N GLU A 72 6.55 1.03 2.98
CA GLU A 72 5.14 0.61 2.83
C GLU A 72 4.15 1.61 3.46
N VAL A 73 4.60 2.31 4.52
CA VAL A 73 3.83 3.31 5.25
C VAL A 73 4.59 4.61 5.25
N PHE A 74 4.01 5.64 4.66
CA PHE A 74 4.54 6.99 4.68
C PHE A 74 4.01 7.74 5.90
N VAL A 75 4.91 8.33 6.69
CA VAL A 75 4.56 9.21 7.80
C VAL A 75 4.68 10.66 7.34
N ALA A 76 3.58 11.40 7.41
CA ALA A 76 3.61 12.82 7.12
C ALA A 76 4.32 13.58 8.24
N VAL A 77 5.45 14.21 7.92
CA VAL A 77 6.16 15.15 8.80
C VAL A 77 6.55 16.43 8.03
N PRO A 78 6.63 17.60 8.67
CA PRO A 78 6.88 18.88 7.98
C PRO A 78 8.19 18.93 7.17
N SER A 79 9.21 18.19 7.60
CA SER A 79 10.49 18.10 6.91
C SER A 79 10.44 17.29 5.60
N VAL A 80 9.38 16.50 5.40
CA VAL A 80 9.19 15.63 4.23
C VAL A 80 8.04 16.17 3.39
N THR A 81 8.38 16.95 2.37
CA THR A 81 7.41 17.66 1.52
C THR A 81 6.84 16.81 0.38
N LYS A 82 7.41 15.62 0.13
CA LYS A 82 7.03 14.74 -0.97
C LYS A 82 6.90 13.28 -0.53
N ALA A 83 5.88 12.61 -1.03
CA ALA A 83 5.76 11.16 -1.03
C ALA A 83 5.95 10.68 -2.48
N ASP A 84 7.16 10.25 -2.83
CA ASP A 84 7.49 9.70 -4.13
C ASP A 84 7.06 8.22 -4.17
N ILE A 85 5.98 7.96 -4.89
CA ILE A 85 5.30 6.67 -4.94
C ILE A 85 5.86 5.85 -6.11
N THR A 86 6.37 4.66 -5.82
CA THR A 86 7.02 3.78 -6.79
C THR A 86 6.48 2.36 -6.72
N LEU A 87 6.67 1.60 -7.81
CA LEU A 87 6.48 0.16 -7.76
C LEU A 87 7.59 -0.47 -6.91
N PRO A 88 7.27 -1.40 -5.99
CA PRO A 88 8.29 -2.24 -5.39
C PRO A 88 8.88 -3.18 -6.44
N VAL A 89 10.05 -3.72 -6.13
CA VAL A 89 10.58 -4.89 -6.83
C VAL A 89 9.84 -6.11 -6.28
N PHE A 90 8.71 -6.46 -6.90
CA PHE A 90 7.98 -7.67 -6.57
C PHE A 90 8.86 -8.90 -6.81
N THR A 91 8.66 -9.94 -5.99
CA THR A 91 9.20 -11.26 -6.32
C THR A 91 8.64 -11.73 -7.66
N LEU A 92 9.38 -12.60 -8.35
CA LEU A 92 8.90 -13.18 -9.61
C LEU A 92 7.55 -13.90 -9.41
N LYS A 93 7.37 -14.60 -8.28
CA LYS A 93 6.12 -15.27 -7.91
C LYS A 93 4.96 -14.28 -7.84
N GLU A 94 5.07 -13.22 -7.06
CA GLU A 94 4.02 -12.20 -6.92
C GLU A 94 3.71 -11.53 -8.25
N ARG A 95 4.74 -11.21 -9.04
CA ARG A 95 4.54 -10.60 -10.35
C ARG A 95 3.79 -11.53 -11.31
N CYS A 96 4.10 -12.82 -11.32
CA CYS A 96 3.36 -13.81 -12.10
C CYS A 96 1.90 -13.90 -11.63
N LEU A 97 1.64 -13.95 -10.32
CA LEU A 97 0.28 -13.96 -9.76
C LEU A 97 -0.52 -12.73 -10.20
N GLN A 98 0.08 -11.53 -10.16
CA GLN A 98 -0.56 -10.30 -10.64
C GLN A 98 -0.97 -10.39 -12.11
N VAL A 99 -0.11 -10.95 -12.96
CA VAL A 99 -0.39 -11.10 -14.40
C VAL A 99 -1.51 -12.12 -14.61
N VAL A 100 -1.44 -13.30 -13.97
CA VAL A 100 -2.48 -14.34 -14.10
C VAL A 100 -3.85 -13.81 -13.65
N ARG A 101 -3.92 -13.13 -12.50
CA ARG A 101 -5.16 -12.50 -11.99
C ARG A 101 -5.75 -11.45 -12.94
N SER A 102 -4.93 -10.86 -13.81
CA SER A 102 -5.40 -9.87 -14.80
C SER A 102 -5.93 -10.50 -16.09
N LEU A 103 -5.59 -11.77 -16.34
CA LEU A 103 -5.92 -12.50 -17.56
C LEU A 103 -6.99 -13.57 -17.35
N VAL A 104 -7.11 -14.10 -16.12
CA VAL A 104 -7.99 -15.22 -15.79
C VAL A 104 -9.02 -14.76 -14.77
N SER A 105 -10.28 -15.13 -14.97
CA SER A 105 -11.35 -14.86 -14.01
C SER A 105 -11.15 -15.69 -12.74
N PRO A 106 -11.46 -15.17 -11.53
CA PRO A 106 -11.32 -15.93 -10.29
C PRO A 106 -12.03 -17.28 -10.27
N VAL A 107 -13.18 -17.39 -10.95
CA VAL A 107 -13.94 -18.65 -11.06
C VAL A 107 -13.22 -19.73 -11.88
N ASP A 108 -12.22 -19.34 -12.67
CA ASP A 108 -11.46 -20.21 -13.57
C ASP A 108 -10.06 -20.54 -13.03
N TYR A 109 -9.62 -19.98 -11.90
CA TYR A 109 -8.28 -20.25 -11.36
C TYR A 109 -8.01 -21.75 -11.17
N ARG A 110 -8.98 -22.50 -10.65
CA ARG A 110 -8.86 -23.96 -10.42
C ARG A 110 -8.95 -24.81 -11.69
N LYS A 111 -9.13 -24.20 -12.86
CA LYS A 111 -9.09 -24.88 -14.17
C LYS A 111 -7.71 -24.78 -14.83
N LEU A 112 -6.80 -23.96 -14.29
CA LEU A 112 -5.43 -23.82 -14.79
C LEU A 112 -4.64 -25.09 -14.51
N ASP A 113 -3.84 -25.57 -15.46
CA ASP A 113 -2.98 -26.74 -15.27
C ASP A 113 -1.69 -26.37 -14.52
N ILE A 114 -1.82 -26.10 -13.22
CA ILE A 114 -0.73 -25.71 -12.32
C ILE A 114 -0.79 -26.46 -11.00
N VAL A 115 0.28 -26.40 -10.20
CA VAL A 115 0.34 -27.11 -8.92
C VAL A 115 -0.74 -26.60 -7.94
N PRO A 116 -1.37 -27.47 -7.13
CA PRO A 116 -2.51 -27.09 -6.29
C PRO A 116 -2.29 -25.92 -5.34
N SER A 117 -1.08 -25.79 -4.78
CA SER A 117 -0.74 -24.68 -3.88
C SER A 117 -0.83 -23.31 -4.55
N LEU A 118 -0.64 -23.22 -5.87
CA LEU A 118 -0.75 -21.95 -6.60
C LEU A 118 -2.20 -21.48 -6.76
N TYR A 119 -3.20 -22.37 -6.63
CA TYR A 119 -4.60 -21.92 -6.61
C TYR A 119 -4.88 -21.06 -5.39
N GLU A 120 -4.43 -21.50 -4.21
CA GLU A 120 -4.56 -20.75 -2.96
C GLU A 120 -3.81 -19.42 -3.05
N ASP A 121 -2.61 -19.43 -3.64
CA ASP A 121 -1.86 -18.20 -3.91
C ASP A 121 -2.62 -17.25 -4.83
N LEU A 122 -3.26 -17.74 -5.91
CA LEU A 122 -4.06 -16.90 -6.82
C LEU A 122 -5.30 -16.33 -6.14
N GLU A 123 -6.02 -17.15 -5.36
CA GLU A 123 -7.21 -16.79 -4.59
C GLU A 123 -6.90 -15.79 -3.46
N ASN A 124 -5.68 -15.81 -2.93
CA ASN A 124 -5.24 -14.88 -1.87
C ASN A 124 -4.86 -13.49 -2.43
N HIS A 125 -5.87 -12.71 -2.84
CA HIS A 125 -5.69 -11.36 -3.38
C HIS A 125 -5.05 -10.39 -2.36
N PRO A 126 -4.32 -9.35 -2.86
CA PRO A 126 -3.80 -8.28 -2.01
C PRO A 126 -4.95 -7.59 -1.28
N ASP A 127 -4.74 -7.31 0.01
CA ASP A 127 -5.76 -6.72 0.87
C ASP A 127 -5.11 -5.78 1.90
N VAL A 128 -5.70 -4.59 2.06
CA VAL A 128 -5.14 -3.56 2.93
C VAL A 128 -5.15 -4.00 4.39
N TRP A 129 -6.19 -4.71 4.83
CA TRP A 129 -6.30 -5.15 6.22
C TRP A 129 -5.27 -6.22 6.58
N LYS A 130 -5.04 -7.19 5.69
CA LYS A 130 -3.99 -8.21 5.87
C LYS A 130 -2.62 -7.56 6.07
N ASP A 131 -2.29 -6.58 5.22
CA ASP A 131 -1.03 -5.85 5.35
C ASP A 131 -0.98 -5.00 6.63
N LEU A 132 -2.07 -4.36 7.04
CA LEU A 132 -2.11 -3.60 8.29
C LEU A 132 -1.91 -4.48 9.53
N GLN A 133 -2.46 -5.70 9.51
CA GLN A 133 -2.23 -6.70 10.56
C GLN A 133 -0.76 -7.12 10.60
N ARG A 134 -0.19 -7.48 9.43
CA ARG A 134 1.23 -7.85 9.30
C ARG A 134 2.15 -6.73 9.81
N LEU A 135 1.98 -5.50 9.31
CA LEU A 135 2.79 -4.34 9.69
C LEU A 135 2.65 -3.98 11.17
N SER A 136 1.47 -4.18 11.77
CA SER A 136 1.27 -3.97 13.20
C SER A 136 1.98 -5.02 14.05
N LEU A 137 2.03 -6.28 13.59
CA LEU A 137 2.78 -7.35 14.24
C LEU A 137 4.30 -7.08 14.15
N GLU A 138 4.82 -6.84 12.94
CA GLU A 138 6.24 -6.53 12.70
C GLU A 138 6.72 -5.35 13.58
N ARG A 139 5.91 -4.30 13.68
CA ARG A 139 6.22 -3.15 14.56
C ARG A 139 6.26 -3.54 16.03
N SER A 140 5.34 -4.39 16.48
CA SER A 140 5.26 -4.83 17.89
C SER A 140 6.47 -5.70 18.25
N GLU A 141 6.88 -6.59 17.35
CA GLU A 141 8.09 -7.40 17.50
C GLU A 141 9.35 -6.55 17.53
N ALA A 142 9.47 -5.55 16.63
CA ALA A 142 10.60 -4.63 16.62
C ALA A 142 10.74 -3.84 17.94
N LEU A 143 9.62 -3.40 18.52
CA LEU A 143 9.59 -2.75 19.84
C LEU A 143 10.01 -3.72 20.97
N SER A 144 9.50 -4.96 20.93
CA SER A 144 9.87 -5.99 21.92
C SER A 144 11.35 -6.36 21.85
N ASN A 145 11.94 -6.29 20.65
CA ASN A 145 13.35 -6.61 20.41
C ASN A 145 14.29 -5.40 20.60
N GLY A 146 13.76 -4.22 20.96
CA GLY A 146 14.55 -3.00 21.19
C GLY A 146 15.21 -2.42 19.93
N ILE A 147 14.65 -2.72 18.75
CA ILE A 147 15.15 -2.24 17.44
C ILE A 147 14.57 -0.85 17.10
N LEU A 148 13.42 -0.50 17.70
CA LEU A 148 12.72 0.78 17.62
C LEU A 148 12.37 1.26 19.03
#